data_AF-A0A938VWD8-F1
#
_entry.id   AF-A0A938VWD8-F1
#
_cell.length_a   1.000
_cell.length_b   1.000
_cell.length_c   1.000
_cell.angle_alpha   90.00
_cell.angle_beta   90.00
_cell.angle_gamma   90.00
#
_symmetry.space_group_name_H-M   'P 1'
#
loop_
_entity.id
_entity.type
_entity.pdbx_description
1 polymer ?
#
loop_
_entity_poly.entity_id
_entity_poly.type
_entity_poly.pdbx_seq_one_letter_code
_entity_poly.pdbx_strand_id
1 'polypeptide(L)'
;AAFIFEPVQGKGVKYPKDDYFPAAQALCRKYGTLFIADEVQTALGRTGKWFGFQHWNLDPDIVTLAKALSGGYVPCAAVVMRRPIYQGVFSRLDRCVAHSTTFGRNNLAMACGLASLHITEKEHLVENAALRGEQLMSRLRALQEKHDVIAEVRGKGLMVAIEFQEPRSLKLKLAWKAIHAMDKGLFPQMIVTPLLQKHRILTQVAAHNSDIVKILPPLIIGEKEIDRFVNAFDDVLSDLGKFPGPLWDFGQNLVKTALTQNRPSRSEPVPA
;
A
#
# COMPACT_ATOMS: atom_id res chain seq x y z
N ALA A 1 17.38 -9.24 21.55
CA ALA A 1 17.09 -8.32 20.43
C ALA A 1 15.92 -8.88 19.61
N ALA A 2 15.41 -8.16 18.62
CA ALA A 2 14.24 -8.55 17.82
C ALA A 2 14.48 -8.35 16.31
N PHE A 3 13.84 -9.16 15.49
CA PHE A 3 13.70 -8.97 14.05
C PHE A 3 12.25 -8.59 13.75
N ILE A 4 12.06 -7.41 13.15
CA ILE A 4 10.75 -6.88 12.76
C ILE A 4 10.65 -6.79 11.25
N PHE A 5 9.53 -7.23 10.68
CA PHE A 5 9.30 -7.22 9.24
C PHE A 5 7.83 -6.98 8.91
N GLU A 6 7.56 -6.32 7.79
CA GLU A 6 6.24 -6.35 7.14
C GLU A 6 6.17 -7.60 6.26
N PRO A 7 5.11 -8.43 6.31
CA PRO A 7 4.95 -9.56 5.39
C PRO A 7 4.95 -9.15 3.92
N VAL A 8 4.35 -7.98 3.63
CA VAL A 8 4.44 -7.28 2.35
C VAL A 8 4.76 -5.82 2.63
N GLN A 9 5.91 -5.35 2.18
CA GLN A 9 6.36 -3.97 2.40
C GLN A 9 5.41 -2.98 1.74
N GLY A 10 4.79 -2.14 2.56
CA GLY A 10 3.67 -1.31 2.15
C GLY A 10 3.97 -0.33 1.03
N LYS A 11 5.15 0.30 1.05
CA LYS A 11 5.52 1.35 0.08
C LYS A 11 5.61 0.86 -1.35
N GLY A 12 6.00 -0.40 -1.58
CA GLY A 12 6.22 -0.92 -2.93
C GLY A 12 5.43 -2.18 -3.23
N VAL A 13 4.64 -2.68 -2.28
CA VAL A 13 4.02 -4.02 -2.34
C VAL A 13 5.06 -5.07 -2.69
N LYS A 14 6.21 -5.00 -2.01
CA LYS A 14 7.34 -5.91 -2.21
C LYS A 14 7.34 -6.97 -1.12
N TYR A 15 7.62 -8.20 -1.50
CA TYR A 15 7.81 -9.31 -0.58
C TYR A 15 8.94 -10.19 -1.12
N PRO A 16 9.71 -10.84 -0.24
CA PRO A 16 10.85 -11.64 -0.64
C PRO A 16 10.39 -12.97 -1.27
N LYS A 17 11.36 -13.76 -1.73
CA LYS A 17 11.13 -15.16 -2.11
C LYS A 17 10.60 -15.97 -0.92
N ASP A 18 9.89 -17.05 -1.22
CA ASP A 18 9.12 -17.81 -0.22
C ASP A 18 9.97 -18.49 0.87
N ASP A 19 11.27 -18.66 0.63
CA ASP A 19 12.23 -19.23 1.58
C ASP A 19 12.78 -18.23 2.60
N TYR A 20 12.69 -16.92 2.31
CA TYR A 20 13.32 -15.88 3.13
C TYR A 20 12.75 -15.82 4.55
N PHE A 21 11.42 -15.69 4.70
CA PHE A 21 10.82 -15.57 6.02
C PHE A 21 10.89 -16.86 6.85
N PRO A 22 10.67 -18.06 6.28
CA PRO A 22 10.94 -19.31 6.99
C PRO A 22 12.39 -19.42 7.47
N ALA A 23 13.37 -19.04 6.65
CA ALA A 23 14.78 -19.02 7.05
C ALA A 23 15.05 -18.00 8.17
N ALA A 24 14.49 -16.79 8.06
CA ALA A 24 14.60 -15.76 9.09
C ALA A 24 13.98 -16.21 10.43
N GLN A 25 12.81 -16.85 10.39
CA GLN A 25 12.16 -17.43 11.57
C GLN A 25 13.05 -18.50 12.21
N ALA A 26 13.60 -19.43 11.42
CA ALA A 26 14.48 -20.48 11.92
C ALA A 26 15.73 -19.90 12.61
N LEU A 27 16.34 -18.86 12.04
CA LEU A 27 17.45 -18.15 12.67
C LEU A 27 17.02 -17.44 13.96
N CYS A 28 15.86 -16.78 13.98
CA CYS A 28 15.35 -16.13 15.18
C CYS A 28 15.13 -17.13 16.32
N ARG A 29 14.56 -18.31 16.01
CA ARG A 29 14.39 -19.41 16.96
C ARG A 29 15.73 -19.94 17.46
N LYS A 30 16.71 -20.15 16.58
CA LYS A 30 18.06 -20.63 16.93
C LYS A 30 18.78 -19.71 17.92
N TYR A 31 18.66 -18.40 17.75
CA TYR A 31 19.40 -17.41 18.55
C TYR A 31 18.58 -16.73 19.65
N GLY A 32 17.34 -17.17 19.90
CA GLY A 32 16.46 -16.54 20.90
C GLY A 32 16.09 -15.08 20.57
N THR A 33 16.07 -14.73 19.28
CA THR A 33 15.65 -13.40 18.80
C THR A 33 14.13 -13.38 18.63
N LEU A 34 13.47 -12.32 19.11
CA LEU A 34 12.03 -12.17 18.94
C LEU A 34 11.68 -11.94 17.48
N PHE A 35 10.69 -12.66 16.98
CA PHE A 35 10.20 -12.58 15.61
C PHE A 35 8.90 -11.77 15.55
N ILE A 36 8.93 -10.57 14.97
CA ILE A 36 7.82 -9.60 15.02
C ILE A 36 7.27 -9.37 13.61
N ALA A 37 6.00 -9.70 13.40
CA ALA A 37 5.30 -9.39 12.16
C ALA A 37 4.55 -8.06 12.29
N ASP A 38 4.96 -7.06 11.51
CA ASP A 38 4.23 -5.82 11.34
C ASP A 38 3.08 -6.00 10.36
N GLU A 39 1.90 -6.27 10.91
CA GLU A 39 0.67 -6.59 10.19
C GLU A 39 -0.25 -5.37 10.05
N VAL A 40 0.23 -4.17 10.37
CA VAL A 40 -0.59 -2.95 10.37
C VAL A 40 -1.21 -2.68 9.00
N GLN A 41 -0.56 -3.07 7.90
CA GLN A 41 -1.13 -2.96 6.54
C GLN A 41 -1.63 -4.29 5.97
N THR A 42 -1.04 -5.43 6.32
CA THR A 42 -1.22 -6.69 5.58
C THR A 42 -2.30 -7.62 6.15
N ALA A 43 -2.67 -7.45 7.42
CA ALA A 43 -3.69 -8.26 8.07
C ALA A 43 -5.11 -7.83 7.74
N LEU A 44 -6.05 -8.50 8.40
CA LEU A 44 -7.48 -8.27 8.36
C LEU A 44 -8.02 -8.39 6.93
N GLY A 45 -7.53 -9.40 6.20
CA GLY A 45 -8.01 -9.73 4.86
C GLY A 45 -7.33 -9.00 3.72
N ARG A 46 -6.54 -7.93 3.96
CA ARG A 46 -5.92 -7.11 2.89
C ARG A 46 -5.20 -7.95 1.84
N THR A 47 -4.46 -8.96 2.27
CA THR A 47 -3.66 -9.82 1.38
C THR A 47 -4.35 -11.12 0.97
N GLY A 48 -5.66 -11.27 1.23
CA GLY A 48 -6.41 -12.51 0.97
C GLY A 48 -6.22 -13.59 2.04
N LYS A 49 -5.64 -13.23 3.19
CA LYS A 49 -5.53 -14.04 4.41
C LYS A 49 -5.86 -13.16 5.62
N TRP A 50 -6.23 -13.76 6.74
CA TRP A 50 -6.49 -13.01 7.98
C TRP A 50 -5.25 -12.25 8.44
N PHE A 51 -4.06 -12.86 8.30
CA PHE A 51 -2.78 -12.22 8.54
C PHE A 51 -1.84 -12.48 7.37
N GLY A 52 -1.04 -11.48 6.98
CA GLY A 52 -0.08 -11.60 5.88
C GLY A 52 0.99 -12.67 6.12
N PHE A 53 1.42 -12.87 7.37
CA PHE A 53 2.41 -13.88 7.75
C PHE A 53 1.94 -15.32 7.44
N GLN A 54 0.62 -15.54 7.29
CA GLN A 54 0.05 -16.85 6.93
C GLN A 54 0.39 -17.28 5.51
N HIS A 55 0.78 -16.35 4.62
CA HIS A 55 1.25 -16.71 3.27
C HIS A 55 2.52 -17.56 3.29
N TRP A 56 3.30 -17.51 4.39
CA TRP A 56 4.54 -18.26 4.56
C TRP A 56 4.51 -19.19 5.79
N ASN A 57 3.32 -19.49 6.32
CA ASN A 57 3.12 -20.33 7.52
C ASN A 57 4.02 -19.93 8.70
N LEU A 58 4.17 -18.62 8.92
CA LEU A 58 4.99 -18.09 9.99
C LEU A 58 4.25 -18.13 11.34
N ASP A 59 5.03 -18.16 12.42
CA ASP A 59 4.57 -18.21 13.80
C ASP A 59 5.26 -17.08 14.61
N PRO A 60 4.85 -15.81 14.41
CA PRO A 60 5.47 -14.66 15.06
C PRO A 60 5.29 -14.66 16.59
N ASP A 61 6.21 -14.03 17.29
CA ASP A 61 6.18 -13.82 18.73
C ASP A 61 5.34 -12.60 19.12
N ILE A 62 5.34 -11.59 18.26
CA ILE A 62 4.59 -10.36 18.39
C ILE A 62 3.99 -10.00 17.03
N VAL A 63 2.75 -9.52 17.04
CA VAL A 63 2.03 -9.02 15.86
C VAL A 63 1.50 -7.62 16.15
N THR A 64 1.78 -6.65 15.28
CA THR A 64 1.23 -5.29 15.39
C THR A 64 0.07 -5.08 14.42
N LEU A 65 -1.03 -4.50 14.91
CA LEU A 65 -2.26 -4.26 14.17
C LEU A 65 -2.70 -2.81 14.32
N ALA A 66 -3.24 -2.21 13.27
CA ALA A 66 -3.99 -0.95 13.32
C ALA A 66 -4.84 -0.83 12.04
N LYS A 67 -4.92 0.37 11.43
CA LYS A 67 -5.61 0.65 10.16
C LYS A 67 -7.02 0.05 10.11
N ALA A 68 -7.20 -1.09 9.43
CA ALA A 68 -8.49 -1.75 9.24
C ALA A 68 -9.07 -2.33 10.54
N LEU A 69 -8.31 -2.36 11.65
CA LEU A 69 -8.74 -2.94 12.93
C LEU A 69 -10.08 -2.40 13.42
N SER A 70 -10.34 -1.11 13.25
CA SER A 70 -11.61 -0.48 13.65
C SER A 70 -12.54 -0.17 12.47
N GLY A 71 -12.28 -0.74 11.30
CA GLY A 71 -13.02 -0.44 10.07
C GLY A 71 -12.82 0.99 9.56
N GLY A 72 -11.85 1.73 10.07
CA GLY A 72 -11.61 3.14 9.71
C GLY A 72 -12.48 4.15 10.47
N TYR A 73 -13.24 3.72 11.49
CA TYR A 73 -14.14 4.59 12.25
C TYR A 73 -13.45 5.32 13.40
N VAL A 74 -12.62 4.61 14.18
CA VAL A 74 -11.99 5.16 15.39
C VAL A 74 -10.52 4.75 15.44
N PRO A 75 -9.57 5.65 15.72
CA PRO A 75 -8.16 5.28 15.83
C PRO A 75 -7.96 4.12 16.83
N CYS A 76 -7.44 3.00 16.33
CA CYS A 76 -7.24 1.78 17.10
C CYS A 76 -5.99 1.06 16.63
N ALA A 77 -5.16 0.64 17.58
CA ALA A 77 -3.99 -0.19 17.35
C ALA A 77 -3.89 -1.24 18.45
N ALA A 78 -3.27 -2.38 18.14
CA ALA A 78 -3.03 -3.47 19.06
C ALA A 78 -1.63 -4.05 18.86
N VAL A 79 -1.03 -4.49 19.97
CA VAL A 79 0.19 -5.31 19.96
C VAL A 79 -0.19 -6.63 20.61
N VAL A 80 -0.26 -7.68 19.81
CA VAL A 80 -0.50 -9.04 20.26
C VAL A 80 0.86 -9.69 20.50
N MET A 81 1.07 -10.30 21.66
CA MET A 81 2.35 -10.94 21.99
C MET A 81 2.13 -12.24 22.74
N ARG A 82 3.10 -13.16 22.64
CA ARG A 82 3.06 -14.40 23.43
C ARG A 82 3.05 -14.09 24.93
N ARG A 83 2.33 -14.92 25.68
CA ARG A 83 2.19 -14.80 27.14
C ARG A 83 3.54 -14.72 27.89
N PRO A 84 4.58 -15.53 27.58
CA PRO A 84 5.87 -15.40 28.26
C PRO A 84 6.55 -14.04 28.07
N ILE A 85 6.37 -13.41 26.91
CA ILE A 85 6.92 -12.07 26.61
C ILE A 85 6.19 -11.03 27.47
N TYR A 86 4.86 -11.09 27.50
CA TYR A 86 4.06 -10.22 28.37
C TYR A 86 4.48 -10.39 29.84
N GLN A 87 4.64 -11.64 30.30
CA GLN A 87 4.99 -11.92 31.69
C GLN A 87 6.40 -11.45 32.05
N GLY A 88 7.36 -11.57 31.13
CA GLY A 88 8.72 -11.07 31.31
C GLY A 88 8.81 -9.55 31.48
N VAL A 89 7.78 -8.80 31.05
CA VAL A 89 7.77 -7.33 31.11
C VAL A 89 6.82 -6.80 32.18
N PHE A 90 5.58 -7.30 32.25
CA PHE A 90 4.49 -6.65 32.97
C PHE A 90 4.02 -7.38 34.24
N SER A 91 4.56 -8.56 34.57
CA SER A 91 4.07 -9.38 35.70
C SER A 91 4.63 -9.01 37.08
N ARG A 92 5.36 -7.90 37.21
CA ARG A 92 5.86 -7.41 38.50
C ARG A 92 5.17 -6.10 38.89
N LEU A 93 4.94 -5.89 40.19
CA LEU A 93 4.25 -4.67 40.68
C LEU A 93 4.97 -3.37 40.28
N ASP A 94 6.29 -3.37 40.25
CA ASP A 94 7.11 -2.24 39.81
C ASP A 94 7.09 -2.02 38.28
N ARG A 95 6.50 -2.95 37.52
CA ARG A 95 6.51 -2.96 36.05
C ARG A 95 5.13 -3.09 35.40
N CYS A 96 4.07 -3.30 36.18
CA CYS A 96 2.72 -3.53 35.66
C CYS A 96 2.13 -2.31 34.93
N VAL A 97 2.70 -1.12 35.13
CA VAL A 97 2.38 0.12 34.41
C VAL A 97 3.60 0.67 33.66
N ALA A 98 4.59 -0.18 33.31
CA ALA A 98 5.79 0.26 32.58
C ALA A 98 5.48 0.85 31.19
N HIS A 99 4.31 0.55 30.63
CA HIS A 99 3.80 1.17 29.42
C HIS A 99 2.28 1.35 29.55
N SER A 100 1.81 2.57 29.31
CA SER A 100 0.39 2.92 29.34
C SER A 100 0.10 4.04 28.35
N THR A 101 -1.18 4.24 28.04
CA THR A 101 -1.66 5.32 27.18
C THR A 101 -3.04 5.77 27.64
N THR A 102 -3.26 7.08 27.68
CA THR A 102 -4.51 7.70 28.13
C THR A 102 -5.72 7.24 27.30
N PHE A 103 -5.53 7.05 26.00
CA PHE A 103 -6.62 6.66 25.07
C PHE A 103 -6.67 5.15 24.78
N GLY A 104 -5.76 4.37 25.37
CA GLY A 104 -5.71 2.92 25.14
C GLY A 104 -6.88 2.20 25.78
N ARG A 105 -7.33 1.12 25.12
CA ARG A 105 -8.47 0.30 25.56
C ARG A 105 -9.77 1.11 25.76
N ASN A 106 -9.95 2.19 24.99
CA ASN A 106 -11.20 2.94 25.04
C ASN A 106 -12.36 2.11 24.46
N ASN A 107 -13.50 2.11 25.13
CA ASN A 107 -14.63 1.23 24.80
C ASN A 107 -15.19 1.46 23.39
N LEU A 108 -15.16 2.71 22.91
CA LEU A 108 -15.66 3.05 21.57
C LEU A 108 -14.81 2.40 20.47
N ALA A 109 -13.48 2.50 20.57
CA ALA A 109 -12.57 1.83 19.65
C ALA A 109 -12.70 0.30 19.70
N MET A 110 -12.89 -0.27 20.90
CA MET A 110 -13.08 -1.72 21.05
C MET A 110 -14.40 -2.18 20.42
N ALA A 111 -15.50 -1.43 20.58
CA ALA A 111 -16.78 -1.72 19.94
C ALA A 111 -16.67 -1.67 18.41
N CYS A 112 -16.04 -0.63 17.86
CA CYS A 112 -15.77 -0.54 16.42
C CYS A 112 -14.88 -1.69 15.93
N GLY A 113 -13.87 -2.07 16.72
CA GLY A 113 -12.98 -3.17 16.38
C GLY A 113 -13.71 -4.52 16.30
N LEU A 114 -14.52 -4.84 17.31
CA LEU A 114 -15.34 -6.05 17.32
C LEU A 114 -16.34 -6.08 16.16
N ALA A 115 -17.02 -4.96 15.87
CA ALA A 115 -17.93 -4.86 14.74
C ALA A 115 -17.20 -5.07 13.40
N SER A 116 -16.02 -4.46 13.22
CA SER A 116 -15.21 -4.61 12.01
C SER A 116 -14.79 -6.07 11.79
N LEU A 117 -14.32 -6.75 12.84
CA LEU A 117 -13.95 -8.17 12.77
C LEU A 117 -15.17 -9.05 12.46
N HIS A 118 -16.31 -8.79 13.11
CA HIS A 118 -17.55 -9.51 12.87
C HIS A 118 -18.02 -9.41 11.42
N ILE A 119 -18.02 -8.21 10.84
CA ILE A 119 -18.39 -8.00 9.43
C ILE A 119 -17.38 -8.66 8.49
N THR A 120 -16.08 -8.54 8.79
CA THR A 120 -15.02 -9.18 7.97
C THR A 120 -15.23 -10.69 7.87
N GLU A 121 -15.61 -11.34 8.97
CA GLU A 121 -15.93 -12.76 9.02
C GLU A 121 -17.27 -13.08 8.34
N LYS A 122 -18.34 -12.39 8.75
CA LYS A 122 -19.73 -12.64 8.30
C LYS A 122 -19.90 -12.47 6.78
N GLU A 123 -19.24 -11.46 6.19
CA GLU A 123 -19.32 -11.16 4.77
C GLU A 123 -18.23 -11.84 3.94
N HIS A 124 -17.41 -12.72 4.56
CA HIS A 124 -16.32 -13.43 3.88
C HIS A 124 -15.36 -12.49 3.13
N LEU A 125 -15.00 -11.37 3.77
CA LEU A 125 -14.21 -10.32 3.11
C LEU A 125 -12.77 -10.75 2.85
N VAL A 126 -12.23 -11.69 3.63
CA VAL A 126 -10.89 -12.26 3.41
C VAL A 126 -10.88 -13.08 2.12
N GLU A 127 -11.89 -13.90 1.92
CA GLU A 127 -12.11 -14.73 0.74
C GLU A 127 -12.40 -13.86 -0.47
N ASN A 128 -13.24 -12.83 -0.32
CA ASN A 128 -13.48 -11.86 -1.39
C ASN A 128 -12.19 -11.17 -1.80
N ALA A 129 -11.35 -10.75 -0.84
CA ALA A 129 -10.07 -10.12 -1.14
C ALA A 129 -9.09 -11.05 -1.87
N ALA A 130 -9.09 -12.35 -1.57
CA ALA A 130 -8.33 -13.34 -2.33
C ALA A 130 -8.87 -13.47 -3.77
N LEU A 131 -10.18 -13.69 -3.92
CA LEU A 131 -10.83 -13.88 -5.23
C LEU A 131 -10.71 -12.66 -6.14
N ARG A 132 -11.09 -11.48 -5.63
CA ARG A 132 -11.05 -10.22 -6.36
C ARG A 132 -9.63 -9.72 -6.59
N GLY A 133 -8.72 -10.05 -5.67
CA GLY A 133 -7.28 -9.82 -5.85
C GLY A 133 -6.73 -10.54 -7.06
N GLU A 134 -7.00 -11.84 -7.21
CA GLU A 134 -6.59 -12.62 -8.38
C GLU A 134 -7.22 -12.10 -9.68
N GLN A 135 -8.51 -11.74 -9.65
CA GLN A 135 -9.17 -11.12 -10.81
C GLN A 135 -8.48 -9.82 -11.22
N LEU A 136 -8.27 -8.89 -10.28
CA LEU A 136 -7.62 -7.61 -10.54
C LEU A 136 -6.20 -7.80 -11.09
N MET A 137 -5.42 -8.68 -10.47
CA MET A 137 -4.06 -9.01 -10.90
C MET A 137 -4.02 -9.59 -12.31
N SER A 138 -4.93 -10.51 -12.64
CA SER A 138 -5.03 -11.10 -13.98
C SER A 138 -5.36 -10.05 -15.03
N ARG A 139 -6.33 -9.16 -14.78
CA ARG A 139 -6.71 -8.09 -15.71
C ARG A 139 -5.59 -7.08 -15.92
N LEU A 140 -4.89 -6.71 -14.84
CA LEU A 140 -3.75 -5.80 -14.92
C LEU A 140 -2.55 -6.41 -15.67
N ARG A 141 -2.30 -7.71 -15.53
CA ARG A 141 -1.28 -8.43 -16.32
C ARG A 141 -1.63 -8.44 -17.82
N ALA A 142 -2.90 -8.59 -18.18
CA ALA A 142 -3.32 -8.44 -19.58
C ALA A 142 -3.06 -7.03 -20.13
N LEU A 143 -3.23 -5.98 -19.30
CA LEU A 143 -2.85 -4.62 -19.67
C LEU A 143 -1.32 -4.43 -19.77
N GLN A 144 -0.54 -5.15 -18.95
CA GLN A 144 0.92 -5.15 -19.04
C GLN A 144 1.41 -5.71 -20.38
N GLU A 145 0.73 -6.71 -20.94
CA GLU A 145 1.05 -7.23 -22.28
C GLU A 145 0.72 -6.21 -23.39
N LYS A 146 -0.31 -5.38 -23.18
CA LYS A 146 -0.77 -4.36 -24.13
C LYS A 146 0.07 -3.07 -24.07
N HIS A 147 0.52 -2.67 -22.89
CA HIS A 147 1.17 -1.39 -22.64
C HIS A 147 2.61 -1.58 -22.13
N ASP A 148 3.59 -1.30 -22.98
CA ASP A 148 5.02 -1.51 -22.71
C ASP A 148 5.59 -0.65 -21.57
N VAL A 149 4.88 0.40 -21.18
CA VAL A 149 5.19 1.27 -20.03
C VAL A 149 4.98 0.57 -18.68
N ILE A 150 4.23 -0.53 -18.61
CA ILE A 150 4.07 -1.31 -17.37
C ILE A 150 5.24 -2.28 -17.24
N ALA A 151 6.06 -2.08 -16.21
CA ALA A 151 7.21 -2.93 -15.89
C ALA A 151 6.77 -4.22 -15.21
N GLU A 152 5.95 -4.08 -14.15
CA GLU A 152 5.56 -5.18 -13.29
C GLU A 152 4.19 -4.92 -12.66
N VAL A 153 3.36 -5.95 -12.62
CA VAL A 153 2.17 -6.00 -11.78
C VAL A 153 2.40 -7.04 -10.69
N ARG A 154 2.42 -6.62 -9.43
CA ARG A 154 2.65 -7.48 -8.26
C ARG A 154 1.67 -7.19 -7.14
N GLY A 155 1.37 -8.21 -6.34
CA GLY A 155 0.45 -8.07 -5.22
C GLY A 155 0.15 -9.38 -4.50
N LYS A 156 -0.62 -9.27 -3.42
CA LYS A 156 -1.31 -10.38 -2.74
C LYS A 156 -2.69 -9.88 -2.33
N GLY A 157 -3.75 -10.63 -2.64
CA GLY A 157 -5.13 -10.18 -2.43
C GLY A 157 -5.40 -8.82 -3.04
N LEU A 158 -6.02 -7.91 -2.28
CA LEU A 158 -6.32 -6.53 -2.71
C LEU A 158 -5.22 -5.53 -2.33
N MET A 159 -3.97 -6.01 -2.22
CA MET A 159 -2.79 -5.17 -2.07
C MET A 159 -1.94 -5.31 -3.32
N VAL A 160 -2.10 -4.37 -4.26
CA VAL A 160 -1.52 -4.45 -5.60
C VAL A 160 -0.69 -3.20 -5.91
N ALA A 161 0.43 -3.41 -6.59
CA ALA A 161 1.26 -2.37 -7.17
C ALA A 161 1.42 -2.58 -8.68
N ILE A 162 1.43 -1.46 -9.39
CA ILE A 162 1.75 -1.37 -10.81
C ILE A 162 3.00 -0.50 -10.89
N GLU A 163 4.12 -1.09 -11.29
CA GLU A 163 5.39 -0.40 -11.51
C GLU A 163 5.55 -0.07 -12.99
N PHE A 164 6.01 1.15 -13.28
CA PHE A 164 6.20 1.64 -14.64
C PHE A 164 7.69 1.67 -15.00
N GLN A 165 7.95 1.53 -16.29
CA GLN A 165 9.28 1.58 -16.88
C GLN A 165 9.30 2.50 -18.08
N GLU A 166 10.51 2.82 -18.52
CA GLU A 166 10.75 3.52 -19.76
C GLU A 166 10.15 2.77 -20.97
N PRO A 167 9.26 3.40 -21.77
CA PRO A 167 8.69 2.79 -22.97
C PRO A 167 9.75 2.49 -24.04
N ARG A 168 9.46 1.52 -24.91
CA ARG A 168 10.35 1.09 -26.01
C ARG A 168 10.34 2.06 -27.18
N SER A 169 9.19 2.68 -27.47
CA SER A 169 9.05 3.66 -28.56
C SER A 169 9.98 4.86 -28.35
N LEU A 170 10.81 5.20 -29.34
CA LEU A 170 11.79 6.29 -29.22
C LEU A 170 11.16 7.64 -28.84
N LYS A 171 9.97 7.93 -29.40
CA LYS A 171 9.24 9.18 -29.10
C LYS A 171 8.77 9.22 -27.64
N LEU A 172 8.13 8.14 -27.18
CA LEU A 172 7.65 8.03 -25.79
C LEU A 172 8.81 7.95 -24.80
N LYS A 173 9.92 7.32 -25.19
CA LYS A 173 11.17 7.25 -24.43
C LYS A 173 11.75 8.64 -24.18
N LEU A 174 11.85 9.48 -25.21
CA LEU A 174 12.31 10.86 -25.07
C LEU A 174 11.40 11.66 -24.14
N ALA A 175 10.09 11.49 -24.30
CA ALA A 175 9.10 12.18 -23.48
C ALA A 175 9.13 11.73 -22.01
N TRP A 176 9.27 10.41 -21.76
CA TRP A 176 9.51 9.83 -20.44
C TRP A 176 10.75 10.42 -19.77
N LYS A 177 11.89 10.44 -20.47
CA LYS A 177 13.14 11.02 -19.96
C LYS A 177 13.01 12.50 -19.64
N ALA A 178 12.30 13.25 -20.50
CA ALA A 178 12.06 14.67 -20.26
C ALA A 178 11.28 14.90 -18.96
N ILE A 179 10.19 14.16 -18.72
CA ILE A 179 9.42 14.25 -17.46
C ILE A 179 10.31 13.93 -16.25
N HIS A 180 11.04 12.82 -16.31
CA HIS A 180 11.87 12.36 -15.19
C HIS A 180 13.07 13.26 -14.89
N ALA A 181 13.58 13.95 -15.91
CA ALA A 181 14.64 14.95 -15.73
C ALA A 181 14.13 16.19 -14.96
N MET A 182 12.84 16.47 -15.03
CA MET A 182 12.22 17.58 -14.30
C MET A 182 11.88 17.19 -12.87
N ASP A 183 11.10 16.12 -12.72
CA ASP A 183 10.73 15.55 -11.42
C ASP A 183 10.22 14.12 -11.61
N LYS A 184 10.82 13.17 -10.88
CA LYS A 184 10.49 11.73 -10.98
C LYS A 184 9.08 11.41 -10.48
N GLY A 185 8.49 12.24 -9.64
CA GLY A 185 7.12 12.10 -9.15
C GLY A 185 6.06 12.48 -10.18
N LEU A 186 6.40 13.17 -11.28
CA LEU A 186 5.41 13.65 -12.24
C LEU A 186 4.80 12.54 -13.09
N PHE A 187 5.57 11.52 -13.47
CA PHE A 187 5.04 10.46 -14.34
C PHE A 187 3.86 9.70 -13.70
N PRO A 188 3.96 9.21 -12.45
CA PRO A 188 2.81 8.62 -11.76
C PRO A 188 1.62 9.58 -11.61
N GLN A 189 1.87 10.88 -11.46
CA GLN A 189 0.80 11.88 -11.37
C GLN A 189 0.04 12.04 -12.70
N MET A 190 0.70 11.82 -13.83
CA MET A 190 0.03 11.78 -15.14
C MET A 190 -0.90 10.57 -15.29
N ILE A 191 -0.81 9.59 -14.40
CA ILE A 191 -1.71 8.42 -14.37
C ILE A 191 -2.81 8.65 -13.33
N VAL A 192 -2.41 9.00 -12.10
CA VAL A 192 -3.35 9.19 -10.97
C VAL A 192 -4.30 10.37 -11.23
N THR A 193 -3.83 11.46 -11.84
CA THR A 193 -4.66 12.65 -12.03
C THR A 193 -5.81 12.42 -13.02
N PRO A 194 -5.61 11.85 -14.23
CA PRO A 194 -6.72 11.52 -15.11
C PRO A 194 -7.68 10.47 -14.55
N LEU A 195 -7.17 9.46 -13.83
CA LEU A 195 -8.04 8.51 -13.13
C LEU A 195 -9.01 9.25 -12.20
N LEU A 196 -8.53 10.27 -11.48
CA LEU A 196 -9.38 11.08 -10.61
C LEU A 196 -10.29 12.04 -11.40
N GLN A 197 -9.76 12.82 -12.34
CA GLN A 197 -10.48 13.91 -13.00
C GLN A 197 -11.47 13.39 -14.06
N LYS A 198 -11.05 12.44 -14.90
CA LYS A 198 -11.84 11.87 -16.00
C LYS A 198 -12.72 10.72 -15.53
N HIS A 199 -12.15 9.80 -14.74
CA HIS A 199 -12.86 8.56 -14.36
C HIS A 199 -13.45 8.55 -12.95
N ARG A 200 -13.15 9.57 -12.14
CA ARG A 200 -13.59 9.68 -10.73
C ARG A 200 -13.11 8.50 -9.88
N ILE A 201 -11.88 8.07 -10.10
CA ILE A 201 -11.22 6.97 -9.38
C ILE A 201 -9.99 7.52 -8.65
N LEU A 202 -10.00 7.38 -7.33
CA LEU A 202 -8.86 7.74 -6.49
C LEU A 202 -7.85 6.59 -6.43
N THR A 203 -6.61 6.88 -6.81
CA THR A 203 -5.45 5.99 -6.65
C THR A 203 -4.32 6.76 -5.98
N GLN A 204 -3.27 6.06 -5.55
CA GLN A 204 -2.16 6.67 -4.82
C GLN A 204 -0.82 6.27 -5.41
N VAL A 205 0.10 7.22 -5.51
CA VAL A 205 1.51 6.93 -5.78
C VAL A 205 2.15 6.29 -4.54
N ALA A 206 2.97 5.27 -4.75
CA ALA A 206 3.42 4.39 -3.68
C ALA A 206 4.41 5.06 -2.70
N ALA A 207 5.27 5.93 -3.22
CA ALA A 207 6.22 6.75 -2.48
C ALA A 207 6.66 7.96 -3.31
N HIS A 208 7.34 8.93 -2.67
CA HIS A 208 7.99 10.03 -3.38
C HIS A 208 9.06 9.48 -4.34
N ASN A 209 9.17 10.03 -5.56
CA ASN A 209 10.11 9.59 -6.60
C ASN A 209 10.03 8.09 -6.94
N SER A 210 8.82 7.52 -6.91
CA SER A 210 8.59 6.12 -7.24
C SER A 210 7.61 6.01 -8.39
N ASP A 211 8.01 5.32 -9.45
CA ASP A 211 7.15 5.00 -10.60
C ASP A 211 6.20 3.83 -10.30
N ILE A 212 5.53 3.89 -9.15
CA ILE A 212 4.65 2.84 -8.67
C ILE A 212 3.31 3.47 -8.29
N VAL A 213 2.23 2.95 -8.86
CA VAL A 213 0.86 3.24 -8.42
C VAL A 213 0.36 2.06 -7.60
N LYS A 214 -0.20 2.36 -6.42
CA LYS A 214 -0.79 1.38 -5.52
C LYS A 214 -2.29 1.34 -5.67
N ILE A 215 -2.82 0.12 -5.76
CA ILE A 215 -4.25 -0.18 -5.81
C ILE A 215 -4.61 -0.92 -4.52
N LEU A 216 -5.38 -0.23 -3.67
CA LEU A 216 -5.76 -0.66 -2.31
C LEU A 216 -7.27 -0.48 -2.09
N PRO A 217 -8.15 -1.10 -2.88
CA PRO A 217 -9.58 -0.88 -2.76
C PRO A 217 -10.12 -1.43 -1.42
N PRO A 218 -11.31 -0.98 -0.96
CA PRO A 218 -12.02 -1.64 0.13
C PRO A 218 -12.22 -3.14 -0.14
N LEU A 219 -12.28 -3.96 0.92
CA LEU A 219 -12.41 -5.42 0.76
C LEU A 219 -13.76 -5.86 0.20
N ILE A 220 -14.75 -4.97 0.20
CA ILE A 220 -16.08 -5.16 -0.38
C ILE A 220 -16.12 -4.91 -1.90
N ILE A 221 -14.98 -4.58 -2.53
CA ILE A 221 -14.96 -4.30 -3.97
C ILE A 221 -15.54 -5.48 -4.77
N GLY A 222 -16.41 -5.17 -5.73
CA GLY A 222 -17.04 -6.15 -6.60
C GLY A 222 -16.40 -6.22 -7.98
N GLU A 223 -16.91 -7.15 -8.78
CA GLU A 223 -16.50 -7.37 -10.17
C GLU A 223 -16.63 -6.11 -11.03
N LYS A 224 -17.77 -5.41 -10.91
CA LYS A 224 -18.09 -4.23 -11.71
C LYS A 224 -17.13 -3.08 -11.44
N GLU A 225 -16.74 -2.88 -10.18
CA GLU A 225 -15.77 -1.85 -9.81
C GLU A 225 -14.37 -2.18 -10.34
N ILE A 226 -13.98 -3.45 -10.34
CA ILE A 226 -12.71 -3.90 -10.93
C ILE A 226 -12.70 -3.65 -12.44
N ASP A 227 -13.75 -4.05 -13.14
CA ASP A 227 -13.85 -3.84 -14.58
C ASP A 227 -13.86 -2.35 -14.93
N ARG A 228 -14.60 -1.53 -14.15
CA ARG A 228 -14.57 -0.07 -14.28
C ARG A 228 -13.15 0.48 -14.12
N PHE A 229 -12.41 0.03 -13.11
CA PHE A 229 -11.03 0.47 -12.87
C PHE A 229 -10.10 0.05 -14.01
N VAL A 230 -10.15 -1.21 -14.43
CA VAL A 230 -9.29 -1.74 -15.50
C VAL A 230 -9.54 -0.99 -16.81
N ASN A 231 -10.80 -0.76 -17.17
CA ASN A 231 -11.16 -0.02 -18.39
C ASN A 231 -10.70 1.44 -18.32
N ALA A 232 -10.87 2.11 -17.17
CA ALA A 232 -10.37 3.46 -16.96
C ALA A 232 -8.85 3.53 -17.03
N PHE A 233 -8.17 2.54 -16.46
CA PHE A 233 -6.71 2.47 -16.48
C PHE A 233 -6.17 2.23 -17.89
N ASP A 234 -6.80 1.35 -18.67
CA ASP A 234 -6.49 1.12 -20.08
C ASP A 234 -6.67 2.38 -20.93
N ASP A 235 -7.74 3.14 -20.70
CA ASP A 235 -8.01 4.41 -21.39
C ASP A 235 -6.92 5.46 -21.08
N VAL A 236 -6.55 5.62 -19.80
CA VAL A 236 -5.47 6.53 -19.39
C VAL A 236 -4.11 6.13 -19.99
N LEU A 237 -3.77 4.85 -19.99
CA LEU A 237 -2.53 4.36 -20.61
C LEU A 237 -2.54 4.53 -22.13
N SER A 238 -3.68 4.30 -22.78
CA SER A 238 -3.85 4.52 -24.22
C SER A 238 -3.68 6.00 -24.58
N ASP A 239 -4.17 6.92 -23.74
CA ASP A 239 -3.97 8.35 -23.90
C ASP A 239 -2.51 8.77 -23.66
N LEU A 240 -1.78 8.12 -22.73
CA LEU A 240 -0.33 8.31 -22.58
C LEU A 240 0.44 7.90 -23.83
N GLY A 241 0.01 6.84 -24.52
CA GLY A 241 0.63 6.35 -25.76
C GLY A 241 0.49 7.31 -26.95
N LYS A 242 -0.48 8.24 -26.92
CA LYS A 242 -0.72 9.22 -27.98
C LYS A 242 0.15 10.46 -27.75
N PHE A 243 1.37 10.45 -28.29
CA PHE A 243 2.28 11.60 -28.26
C PHE A 243 2.44 12.26 -29.64
N PRO A 244 2.22 13.59 -29.78
CA PRO A 244 1.67 14.51 -28.76
C PRO A 244 0.17 14.28 -28.53
N GLY A 245 -0.33 14.60 -27.32
CA GLY A 245 -1.73 14.40 -26.95
C GLY A 245 -2.14 15.09 -25.63
N PRO A 246 -3.45 15.13 -25.31
CA PRO A 246 -3.98 15.94 -24.21
C PRO A 246 -3.35 15.65 -22.85
N LEU A 247 -2.94 14.41 -22.62
CA LEU A 247 -2.33 14.01 -21.37
C LEU A 247 -0.88 14.51 -21.24
N TRP A 248 -0.18 14.67 -22.36
CA TRP A 248 1.14 15.29 -22.41
C TRP A 248 1.07 16.80 -22.24
N ASP A 249 0.04 17.45 -22.78
CA ASP A 249 -0.23 18.87 -22.53
C ASP A 249 -0.53 19.13 -21.05
N PHE A 250 -1.28 18.21 -20.43
CA PHE A 250 -1.50 18.22 -18.98
C PHE A 250 -0.18 18.04 -18.19
N GLY A 251 0.66 17.08 -18.58
CA GLY A 251 1.99 16.90 -17.99
C GLY A 251 2.86 18.15 -18.09
N GLN A 252 2.85 18.85 -19.24
CA GLN A 252 3.53 20.13 -19.42
C GLN A 252 2.96 21.24 -18.54
N ASN A 253 1.64 21.24 -18.30
CA ASN A 253 1.02 22.21 -17.39
C ASN A 253 1.38 21.94 -15.93
N LEU A 254 1.37 20.67 -15.48
CA LEU A 254 1.87 20.29 -14.16
C LEU A 254 3.33 20.73 -13.95
N VAL A 255 4.15 20.52 -14.98
CA VAL A 255 5.54 21.00 -15.05
C VAL A 255 5.62 22.52 -14.85
N LYS A 256 4.83 23.31 -15.60
CA LYS A 256 4.81 24.78 -15.46
C LYS A 256 4.42 25.19 -14.05
N THR A 257 3.42 24.54 -13.46
CA THR A 257 2.96 24.82 -12.10
C THR A 257 4.03 24.48 -11.05
N ALA A 258 4.70 23.33 -11.16
CA ALA A 258 5.78 22.94 -10.25
C ALA A 258 6.96 23.92 -10.30
N LEU A 259 7.34 24.39 -11.50
CA LEU A 259 8.38 25.41 -11.67
C LEU A 259 7.98 26.77 -11.07
N THR A 260 6.70 27.16 -11.14
CA THR A 260 6.23 28.41 -10.51
C THR A 260 6.19 28.35 -8.99
N GLN A 261 5.95 27.17 -8.39
CA GLN A 261 5.95 27.00 -6.92
C GLN A 261 7.36 26.96 -6.32
N ASN A 262 8.39 26.63 -7.10
CA ASN A 262 9.79 26.66 -6.67
C ASN A 262 10.46 28.05 -6.77
N ARG A 263 9.72 29.14 -7.06
CA ARG A 263 10.26 30.49 -6.88
C ARG A 263 10.29 30.81 -5.37
N PRO A 264 11.47 31.13 -4.79
CA PRO A 264 11.52 31.52 -3.38
C PRO A 264 10.59 32.72 -3.17
N SER A 265 9.68 32.62 -2.20
CA SER A 265 8.89 33.75 -1.75
C SER A 265 9.87 34.87 -1.38
N ARG A 266 9.82 36.00 -2.10
CA ARG A 266 10.45 37.22 -1.60
C ARG A 266 9.80 37.53 -0.26
N SER A 267 10.51 37.26 0.83
CA SER A 267 10.14 37.70 2.16
C SER A 267 10.20 39.23 2.15
N GLU A 268 9.05 39.89 2.12
CA GLU A 268 8.98 41.30 2.47
C GLU A 268 9.35 41.44 3.95
N PRO A 269 10.28 42.36 4.31
CA PRO A 269 10.60 42.59 5.71
C PRO A 269 9.39 43.22 6.41
N VAL A 270 8.99 42.62 7.53
CA VAL A 270 8.00 43.18 8.45
C VAL A 270 8.57 44.47 9.03
N PRO A 271 7.88 45.63 8.91
CA PRO A 271 8.35 46.86 9.52
C PRO A 271 8.28 46.75 11.04
N ALA A 272 9.33 47.27 11.69
CA ALA A 272 9.56 47.26 13.14
C ALA A 272 8.54 48.08 13.93
#